data_AF-A0A348W7X8-F1
#
_entry.id   AF-A0A348W7X8-F1
#
_cell.length_a   1.000
_cell.length_b   1.000
_cell.length_c   1.000
_cell.angle_alpha   90.00
_cell.angle_beta   90.00
_cell.angle_gamma   90.00
#
_symmetry.space_group_name_H-M   'P 1'
#
loop_
_entity.id
_entity.type
_entity.pdbx_description
1 polymer ?
#
loop_
_entity_poly.entity_id
_entity_poly.type
_entity_poly.pdbx_seq_one_letter_code
_entity_poly.pdbx_strand_id
1 'polypeptide(L)'
;MKKIAIALGCLGGALPGAGIADTPELTVYTYDSFVSDWGPGPKIEAAFEESCGCDLNLVGIEDGAALLARVRLEGAHSEADVVLGIDTNLMAAAAETGLFAPHEVSAEYDLPIAWEDANFLPYDWGYFAFVHNEGFAAPG
;
A
#
# COMPACT_ATOMS: atom_id res chain seq x y z
N MET A 1 -17.23 1.59 -16.89
CA MET A 1 -17.12 2.85 -17.66
C MET A 1 -18.38 3.70 -17.47
N LYS A 2 -18.38 4.62 -16.51
CA LYS A 2 -19.53 5.51 -16.26
C LYS A 2 -19.38 6.74 -17.17
N LYS A 3 -20.25 6.86 -18.19
CA LYS A 3 -20.27 8.01 -19.11
C LYS A 3 -21.19 9.09 -18.54
N ILE A 4 -20.64 10.24 -18.15
CA ILE A 4 -21.41 11.41 -17.70
C ILE A 4 -21.48 12.39 -18.88
N ALA A 5 -22.68 12.64 -19.38
CA ALA A 5 -22.98 13.68 -20.35
C ALA A 5 -23.45 14.94 -19.61
N ILE A 6 -22.80 16.08 -19.86
CA ILE A 6 -23.22 17.38 -19.32
C ILE A 6 -23.98 18.15 -20.41
N ALA A 7 -25.26 18.39 -20.17
CA ALA A 7 -26.07 19.33 -20.95
C ALA A 7 -26.15 20.66 -20.19
N LEU A 8 -25.72 21.75 -20.84
CA LEU A 8 -25.71 23.10 -20.28
C LEU A 8 -27.08 23.76 -20.48
N GLY A 9 -27.75 24.09 -19.38
CA GLY A 9 -28.97 24.89 -19.36
C GLY A 9 -29.01 25.79 -18.13
N CYS A 10 -28.72 27.08 -18.31
CA CYS A 10 -28.85 28.10 -17.27
C CYS A 10 -30.32 28.54 -17.17
N LEU A 11 -30.95 28.44 -15.99
CA LEU A 11 -31.93 29.41 -15.50
C LEU A 11 -32.28 29.13 -14.01
N GLY A 12 -31.95 30.08 -13.13
CA GLY A 12 -32.73 30.44 -11.93
C GLY A 12 -32.74 29.50 -10.71
N GLY A 13 -32.03 29.92 -9.65
CA GLY A 13 -32.55 29.85 -8.28
C GLY A 13 -32.59 28.50 -7.57
N ALA A 14 -31.44 28.03 -7.10
CA ALA A 14 -31.21 27.37 -5.80
C ALA A 14 -29.73 26.97 -5.79
N LEU A 15 -28.96 27.40 -4.80
CA LEU A 15 -27.65 26.80 -4.52
C LEU A 15 -27.90 25.30 -4.31
N PRO A 16 -27.38 24.40 -5.17
CA PRO A 16 -27.33 22.99 -4.80
C PRO A 16 -26.43 22.95 -3.57
N GLY A 17 -26.93 22.35 -2.48
CA GLY A 17 -26.11 22.11 -1.31
C GLY A 17 -24.77 21.54 -1.77
N ALA A 18 -23.68 22.15 -1.28
CA ALA A 18 -22.37 21.55 -1.41
C ALA A 18 -22.50 20.14 -0.83
N GLY A 19 -22.59 19.14 -1.69
CA GLY A 19 -22.40 17.77 -1.28
C GLY A 19 -21.06 17.74 -0.59
N ILE A 20 -21.01 17.23 0.63
CA ILE A 20 -19.77 16.77 1.21
C ILE A 20 -19.27 15.75 0.20
N ALA A 21 -18.26 16.11 -0.58
CA ALA A 21 -17.57 15.13 -1.39
C ALA A 21 -16.91 14.19 -0.38
N ASP A 22 -17.26 12.90 -0.40
CA ASP A 22 -16.57 11.91 0.41
C ASP A 22 -15.08 12.02 0.10
N THR A 23 -14.27 12.15 1.15
CA THR A 23 -12.81 12.13 1.03
C THR A 23 -12.42 10.84 0.31
N PRO A 24 -11.65 10.90 -0.79
CA PRO A 24 -11.19 9.68 -1.44
C PRO A 24 -10.41 8.84 -0.43
N GLU A 25 -10.75 7.57 -0.31
CA GLU A 25 -10.04 6.61 0.54
C GLU A 25 -9.05 5.81 -0.31
N LEU A 26 -7.83 5.60 0.19
CA LEU A 26 -6.81 4.73 -0.40
C LEU A 26 -6.58 3.55 0.55
N THR A 27 -7.02 2.35 0.15
CA THR A 27 -6.88 1.15 0.99
C THR A 27 -5.55 0.47 0.73
N VAL A 28 -4.71 0.38 1.75
CA VAL A 28 -3.40 -0.27 1.71
C VAL A 28 -3.42 -1.52 2.58
N TYR A 29 -3.31 -2.68 1.95
CA TYR A 29 -3.07 -3.93 2.67
C TYR A 29 -1.60 -4.01 3.07
N THR A 30 -1.34 -4.26 4.35
CA THR A 30 0.02 -4.45 4.88
C THR A 30 0.02 -5.42 6.07
N TYR A 31 1.12 -5.56 6.80
CA TYR A 31 1.28 -6.52 7.90
C TYR A 31 1.10 -5.87 9.28
N ASP A 32 0.76 -6.67 10.30
CA ASP A 32 0.33 -6.17 11.63
C ASP A 32 1.38 -5.29 12.32
N SER A 33 2.67 -5.63 12.19
CA SER A 33 3.73 -4.81 12.78
C SER A 33 3.89 -3.44 12.11
N PHE A 34 3.45 -3.28 10.87
CA PHE A 34 3.46 -1.99 10.17
C PHE A 34 2.41 -1.03 10.76
N VAL A 35 1.18 -1.51 10.95
CA VAL A 35 0.02 -0.69 11.38
C VAL A 35 -0.11 -0.52 12.89
N SER A 36 0.65 -1.28 13.67
CA SER A 36 0.62 -1.18 15.13
C SER A 36 0.95 0.23 15.64
N ASP A 37 0.50 0.58 16.86
CA ASP A 37 0.78 1.88 17.51
C ASP A 37 2.28 2.20 17.65
N TRP A 38 3.13 1.17 17.66
CA TRP A 38 4.59 1.26 17.73
C TRP A 38 5.27 1.10 16.36
N GLY A 39 4.51 0.76 15.34
CA GLY A 39 4.94 0.63 13.96
C GLY A 39 5.05 1.98 13.24
N PRO A 40 5.49 1.97 11.98
CA PRO A 40 5.60 3.17 11.15
C PRO A 40 4.23 3.69 10.66
N GLY A 41 3.20 2.85 10.59
CA GLY A 41 1.88 3.12 10.01
C GLY A 41 1.25 4.45 10.46
N PRO A 42 1.03 4.67 11.77
CA PRO A 42 0.37 5.89 12.26
C PRO A 42 1.08 7.19 11.86
N LYS A 43 2.41 7.17 11.74
CA LYS A 43 3.18 8.35 11.32
C LYS A 43 3.12 8.57 9.81
N ILE A 44 3.13 7.48 9.04
CA ILE A 44 3.03 7.53 7.58
C ILE A 44 1.64 8.00 7.17
N GLU A 45 0.59 7.46 7.79
CA GLU A 45 -0.81 7.86 7.59
C GLU A 45 -0.98 9.37 7.76
N ALA A 46 -0.66 9.90 8.95
CA ALA A 46 -0.77 11.33 9.22
C ALA A 46 0.01 12.20 8.21
N ALA A 47 1.25 11.81 7.89
CA ALA A 47 2.09 12.58 6.96
C ALA A 47 1.59 12.51 5.50
N PHE A 48 1.03 11.38 5.09
CA PHE A 48 0.51 11.18 3.74
C PHE A 48 -0.81 11.96 3.55
N GLU A 49 -1.70 11.90 4.54
CA GLU A 49 -2.99 12.59 4.52
C GLU A 49 -2.85 14.11 4.46
N GLU A 50 -1.83 14.67 5.12
CA GLU A 50 -1.46 16.09 5.00
C GLU A 50 -1.17 16.52 3.55
N SER A 51 -0.72 15.58 2.71
CA SER A 51 -0.30 15.85 1.33
C SER A 51 -1.34 15.44 0.29
N CYS A 52 -2.04 14.32 0.49
CA CYS A 52 -2.92 13.75 -0.54
C CYS A 52 -4.34 14.34 -0.55
N GLY A 53 -4.82 14.89 0.58
CA GLY A 53 -6.23 15.27 0.73
C GLY A 53 -7.18 14.07 0.60
N CYS A 54 -6.71 12.91 1.03
CA CYS A 54 -7.35 11.61 0.99
C CYS A 54 -7.32 10.99 2.40
N ASP A 55 -8.10 9.93 2.61
CA ASP A 55 -8.07 9.10 3.82
C ASP A 55 -7.19 7.87 3.52
N LEU A 56 -6.17 7.60 4.33
CA LEU A 56 -5.27 6.46 4.12
C LEU A 56 -5.66 5.30 5.04
N ASN A 57 -6.44 4.35 4.50
CA ASN A 57 -6.88 3.19 5.26
C ASN A 57 -5.81 2.07 5.22
N LEU A 58 -5.03 1.96 6.31
CA LEU A 58 -4.05 0.88 6.48
C LEU A 58 -4.68 -0.38 7.12
N VAL A 59 -4.72 -1.48 6.37
CA VAL A 59 -5.29 -2.75 6.81
C VAL A 59 -4.18 -3.76 7.15
N GLY A 60 -4.04 -4.09 8.43
CA GLY A 60 -3.10 -5.10 8.92
C GLY A 60 -3.53 -6.54 8.61
N ILE A 61 -2.60 -7.32 8.07
CA ILE A 61 -2.72 -8.74 7.74
C ILE A 61 -1.45 -9.43 8.20
N GLU A 62 -1.49 -10.12 9.34
CA GLU A 62 -0.49 -11.06 9.88
C GLU A 62 0.95 -10.85 9.37
N ASP A 63 1.31 -11.42 8.21
CA ASP A 63 2.61 -11.25 7.56
C ASP A 63 2.51 -11.13 6.02
N GLY A 64 3.65 -10.93 5.35
CA GLY A 64 3.73 -10.78 3.90
C GLY A 64 3.22 -12.00 3.10
N ALA A 65 3.37 -13.22 3.63
CA ALA A 65 2.90 -14.43 2.95
C ALA A 65 1.37 -14.57 3.07
N ALA A 66 0.82 -14.31 4.25
CA ALA A 66 -0.62 -14.25 4.50
C ALA A 66 -1.28 -13.14 3.67
N LEU A 67 -0.62 -11.99 3.55
CA LEU A 67 -1.06 -10.88 2.72
C LEU A 67 -1.14 -11.28 1.23
N LEU A 68 -0.12 -11.92 0.66
CA LEU A 68 -0.19 -12.41 -0.72
C LEU A 68 -1.27 -13.48 -0.89
N ALA A 69 -1.43 -14.38 0.09
CA ALA A 69 -2.47 -15.41 0.06
C ALA A 69 -3.87 -14.80 0.06
N ARG A 70 -4.11 -13.77 0.88
CA ARG A 70 -5.39 -13.03 0.92
C ARG A 70 -5.69 -12.37 -0.41
N VAL A 71 -4.73 -11.61 -0.97
CA VAL A 71 -4.89 -10.94 -2.27
C VAL A 71 -5.21 -11.94 -3.38
N ARG A 72 -4.58 -13.11 -3.38
CA ARG A 72 -4.87 -14.19 -4.33
C ARG A 72 -6.29 -14.76 -4.20
N LEU A 73 -6.79 -14.88 -2.98
CA LEU A 73 -8.14 -15.38 -2.70
C LEU A 73 -9.22 -14.35 -3.06
N GLU A 74 -8.97 -13.07 -2.78
CA GLU A 74 -9.88 -11.98 -3.12
C GLU A 74 -9.90 -11.69 -4.63
N GLY A 75 -8.75 -11.78 -5.29
CA GLY A 75 -8.61 -11.58 -6.73
C GLY A 75 -9.14 -10.22 -7.19
N ALA A 76 -9.99 -10.20 -8.22
CA ALA A 76 -10.59 -8.97 -8.74
C ALA A 76 -11.62 -8.31 -7.78
N HIS A 77 -11.94 -8.95 -6.66
CA HIS A 77 -12.82 -8.41 -5.62
C HIS A 77 -12.05 -7.86 -4.42
N SER A 78 -10.71 -7.84 -4.48
CA SER A 78 -9.88 -7.20 -3.47
C SER A 78 -10.25 -5.73 -3.32
N GLU A 79 -10.39 -5.27 -2.08
CA GLU A 79 -10.57 -3.86 -1.73
C GLU A 79 -9.22 -3.12 -1.67
N ALA A 80 -8.09 -3.84 -1.68
CA ALA A 80 -6.77 -3.23 -1.70
C ALA A 80 -6.50 -2.46 -2.99
N ASP A 81 -6.18 -1.17 -2.86
CA ASP A 81 -5.61 -0.35 -3.93
C ASP A 81 -4.09 -0.54 -4.00
N VAL A 82 -3.44 -0.69 -2.84
CA VAL A 82 -2.00 -0.92 -2.69
C VAL A 82 -1.76 -2.11 -1.78
N VAL A 83 -0.72 -2.87 -2.10
CA VAL A 83 -0.25 -3.98 -1.28
C VAL A 83 1.19 -3.69 -0.86
N LEU A 84 1.40 -3.42 0.42
CA LEU A 84 2.68 -3.01 1.02
C LEU A 84 3.21 -4.11 1.94
N GLY A 85 4.40 -4.63 1.63
CA GLY A 85 5.06 -5.67 2.44
C GLY A 85 5.32 -7.00 1.72
N ILE A 86 5.18 -7.03 0.39
CA ILE A 86 5.71 -8.11 -0.44
C ILE A 86 7.23 -7.96 -0.51
N ASP A 87 7.96 -8.98 -0.06
CA ASP A 87 9.42 -9.03 -0.17
C ASP A 87 9.88 -9.65 -1.51
N THR A 88 11.19 -9.61 -1.75
CA THR A 88 11.81 -10.16 -2.97
C THR A 88 11.61 -11.67 -3.14
N ASN A 89 11.33 -12.42 -2.07
CA ASN A 89 11.07 -13.86 -2.15
C ASN A 89 9.65 -14.15 -2.66
N LEU A 90 8.72 -13.22 -2.42
CA LEU A 90 7.30 -13.34 -2.81
C LEU A 90 6.98 -12.65 -4.14
N MET A 91 7.81 -11.72 -4.62
CA MET A 91 7.58 -10.93 -5.84
C MET A 91 7.26 -11.77 -7.08
N ALA A 92 8.03 -12.83 -7.36
CA ALA A 92 7.78 -13.67 -8.53
C ALA A 92 6.38 -14.31 -8.47
N ALA A 93 6.03 -14.85 -7.32
CA ALA A 93 4.73 -15.45 -7.06
C ALA A 93 3.61 -14.41 -7.11
N ALA A 94 3.86 -13.17 -6.66
CA ALA A 94 2.95 -12.04 -6.75
C ALA A 94 2.71 -11.64 -8.22
N ALA A 95 3.77 -11.52 -9.02
CA ALA A 95 3.67 -11.19 -10.45
C ALA A 95 2.84 -12.23 -11.24
N GLU A 96 3.05 -13.52 -10.97
CA GLU A 96 2.31 -14.62 -11.60
C GLU A 96 0.79 -14.57 -11.37
N THR A 97 0.33 -13.86 -10.34
CA THR A 97 -1.11 -13.69 -10.10
C THR A 97 -1.79 -12.84 -11.17
N GLY A 98 -1.04 -11.95 -11.84
CA GLY A 98 -1.59 -10.96 -12.75
C GLY A 98 -2.46 -9.89 -12.07
N LEU A 99 -2.43 -9.79 -10.74
CA LEU A 99 -3.21 -8.82 -9.96
C LEU A 99 -2.49 -7.47 -9.77
N PHE A 100 -1.17 -7.44 -9.97
CA PHE A 100 -0.35 -6.24 -9.82
C PHE A 100 -0.16 -5.56 -11.19
N ALA A 101 -0.33 -4.24 -11.22
CA ALA A 101 -0.20 -3.42 -12.41
C ALA A 101 1.14 -2.64 -12.42
N PRO A 102 1.61 -2.20 -13.59
CA PRO A 102 2.77 -1.33 -13.66
C PRO A 102 2.56 -0.03 -12.88
N HIS A 103 3.59 0.43 -12.16
CA HIS A 103 3.59 1.72 -11.49
C HIS A 103 4.12 2.83 -12.40
N GLU A 104 3.74 4.07 -12.10
CA GLU A 104 4.27 5.28 -12.77
C GLU A 104 5.21 6.09 -11.85
N VAL A 105 5.54 5.55 -10.68
CA VAL A 105 6.41 6.19 -9.70
C VAL A 105 7.87 6.12 -10.16
N SER A 106 8.56 7.25 -10.10
CA SER A 106 10.01 7.33 -10.19
C SER A 106 10.57 7.74 -8.83
N ALA A 107 11.55 7.00 -8.33
CA ALA A 107 12.20 7.25 -7.06
C ALA A 107 13.71 7.05 -7.21
N GLU A 108 14.48 7.74 -6.38
CA GLU A 108 15.91 7.48 -6.20
C GLU A 108 16.07 6.41 -5.12
N TYR A 109 16.77 5.32 -5.45
CA TYR A 109 16.97 4.20 -4.54
C TYR A 109 18.39 4.17 -3.98
N ASP A 110 18.49 4.06 -2.66
CA ASP A 110 19.74 3.72 -1.95
C ASP A 110 19.76 2.21 -1.65
N LEU A 111 19.91 1.42 -2.72
CA LEU A 111 19.95 -0.04 -2.68
C LEU A 111 21.35 -0.56 -3.04
N PRO A 112 21.79 -1.69 -2.47
CA PRO A 112 23.08 -2.31 -2.81
C PRO A 112 23.09 -2.95 -4.22
N ILE A 113 21.98 -2.86 -4.95
CA ILE A 113 21.78 -3.40 -6.29
C ILE A 113 21.04 -2.34 -7.14
N ALA A 114 21.16 -2.46 -8.46
CA ALA A 114 20.24 -1.76 -9.34
C ALA A 114 18.83 -2.33 -9.18
N TRP A 115 17.83 -1.45 -9.12
CA TRP A 115 16.42 -1.84 -9.08
C TRP A 115 15.69 -1.35 -10.32
N GLU A 116 15.22 -2.31 -11.12
CA GLU A 116 14.40 -2.06 -12.30
C GLU A 116 13.28 -3.11 -12.31
N ASP A 117 12.12 -2.73 -11.79
CA ASP A 117 10.90 -3.53 -11.86
C ASP A 117 9.75 -2.59 -12.26
N ALA A 118 8.82 -3.07 -13.09
CA ALA A 118 7.72 -2.25 -13.58
C ALA A 118 6.54 -2.21 -12.61
N ASN A 119 6.40 -3.21 -11.74
CA ASN A 119 5.23 -3.44 -10.90
C ASN A 119 5.53 -3.23 -9.40
N PHE A 120 6.76 -3.47 -8.94
CA PHE A 120 7.11 -3.48 -7.52
C PHE A 120 8.13 -2.40 -7.15
N LEU A 121 7.80 -1.62 -6.11
CA LEU A 121 8.59 -0.51 -5.58
C LEU A 121 9.19 -0.85 -4.21
N PRO A 122 10.52 -0.76 -4.02
CA PRO A 122 11.16 -0.86 -2.72
C PRO A 122 10.89 0.38 -1.88
N TYR A 123 10.56 0.19 -0.61
CA TYR A 123 10.46 1.28 0.38
C TYR A 123 11.47 1.14 1.52
N ASP A 124 11.95 -0.08 1.79
CA ASP A 124 13.04 -0.37 2.71
C ASP A 124 13.83 -1.62 2.26
N TRP A 125 14.91 -1.94 2.99
CA TRP A 125 15.67 -3.18 2.81
C TRP A 125 16.46 -3.55 4.07
N GLY A 126 16.83 -4.83 4.18
CA GLY A 126 17.67 -5.32 5.27
C GLY A 126 18.12 -6.77 5.08
N TYR A 127 18.92 -7.27 6.01
CA TYR A 127 19.36 -8.66 6.06
C TYR A 127 18.70 -9.40 7.22
N PHE A 128 18.30 -10.64 6.99
CA PHE A 128 17.94 -11.54 8.09
C PHE A 128 19.18 -11.88 8.91
N ALA A 129 19.05 -11.75 10.24
CA ALA A 129 20.09 -12.09 11.19
C ALA A 129 19.47 -12.72 12.44
N PHE A 130 20.19 -13.66 13.05
CA PHE A 130 19.85 -14.12 14.39
C PHE A 130 20.20 -13.04 15.41
N VAL A 131 19.23 -12.64 16.21
CA VAL A 131 19.42 -11.70 17.32
C VAL A 131 19.41 -12.48 18.63
N HIS A 132 20.35 -12.16 19.52
CA HIS A 132 20.42 -12.73 20.85
C HIS A 132 20.70 -11.63 21.88
N ASN A 133 20.43 -11.92 23.15
CA ASN A 133 20.80 -11.02 24.24
C ASN A 133 22.31 -10.86 24.32
N GLU A 134 22.76 -9.65 24.65
CA GLU A 134 24.17 -9.39 24.93
C GLU A 134 24.67 -10.35 26.03
N GLY A 135 25.80 -11.03 25.78
CA GLY A 135 26.36 -12.03 26.68
C GLY A 135 25.85 -13.47 26.49
N PHE A 136 25.01 -13.74 25.49
CA PHE A 136 24.65 -15.11 25.13
C PHE A 136 25.89 -15.92 24.72
N ALA A 137 26.19 -16.97 25.48
CA ALA A 137 27.21 -17.95 25.12
C ALA A 137 26.60 -18.95 24.12
N ALA A 138 26.81 -18.70 22.83
CA ALA A 138 26.36 -19.61 21.78
C ALA A 138 26.96 -21.02 22.01
N PRO A 139 26.16 -22.09 21.89
CA PRO A 139 26.70 -23.45 21.88
C PRO A 139 27.66 -23.59 20.69
N GLY A 140 28.92 -23.94 20.97
CA GLY A 140 29.92 -24.28 19.96
C GLY A 140 29.81 -25.72 19.49
#